data_AF-A0A526M4X1-F1
#
_entry.id   AF-A0A526M4X1-F1
#
_cell.length_a   1.000
_cell.length_b   1.000
_cell.length_c   1.000
_cell.angle_alpha   90.00
_cell.angle_beta   90.00
_cell.angle_gamma   90.00
#
_symmetry.space_group_name_H-M   'P 1'
#
loop_
_entity.id
_entity.type
_entity.pdbx_description
1 polymer ?
#
loop_
_entity_poly.entity_id
_entity_poly.type
_entity_poly.pdbx_seq_one_letter_code
_entity_poly.pdbx_strand_id
1 'polypeptide(L)'
;MTDPGTQNRIRMEAARRDIKANPDMVARTAIERNDVDNPFAQNILKEQAAKRDIKAGMDARAAIERNDVDHPGTRNSISLQTAKRDINAGMARIALERNAVNNPRTQNSIRQQAAELEAP
;
A
#
# COMPACT_ATOMS: atom_id res chain seq x y z
N MET A 1 -30.25 9.59 15.51
CA MET A 1 -28.98 8.97 15.94
C MET A 1 -28.56 8.02 14.84
N THR A 2 -27.44 8.24 14.17
CA THR A 2 -26.90 7.27 13.19
C THR A 2 -26.41 6.03 13.94
N ASP A 3 -26.67 4.84 13.41
CA ASP A 3 -26.19 3.60 14.01
C ASP A 3 -24.65 3.53 14.00
N PRO A 4 -24.03 2.75 14.91
CA PRO A 4 -22.57 2.65 15.01
C PRO A 4 -21.87 2.20 13.71
N GLY A 5 -22.53 1.38 12.89
CA GLY A 5 -21.98 0.94 11.59
C GLY A 5 -21.89 2.09 10.60
N THR A 6 -22.95 2.90 10.51
CA THR A 6 -22.98 4.12 9.69
C THR A 6 -21.93 5.13 10.14
N GLN A 7 -21.76 5.33 11.45
CA GLN A 7 -20.73 6.24 11.97
C GLN A 7 -19.31 5.80 11.62
N ASN A 8 -19.00 4.51 11.80
CA ASN A 8 -17.69 3.96 11.42
C ASN A 8 -17.39 4.17 9.93
N ARG A 9 -18.39 3.97 9.07
CA ARG A 9 -18.24 4.20 7.63
C ARG A 9 -17.99 5.68 7.31
N ILE A 10 -18.72 6.60 7.93
CA ILE A 10 -18.54 8.05 7.72
C ILE A 10 -17.12 8.47 8.10
N ARG A 11 -16.64 8.03 9.27
CA ARG A 11 -15.28 8.30 9.77
C ARG A 11 -14.22 7.74 8.82
N MET A 12 -14.38 6.48 8.37
CA MET A 12 -13.47 5.86 7.41
C MET A 12 -13.41 6.64 6.09
N GLU A 13 -14.56 7.05 5.54
CA GLU A 13 -14.60 7.82 4.30
C GLU A 13 -14.07 9.24 4.45
N ALA A 14 -14.16 9.84 5.64
CA ALA A 14 -13.51 11.12 5.94
C ALA A 14 -11.97 10.97 5.97
N ALA A 15 -11.45 9.97 6.70
CA ALA A 15 -10.01 9.66 6.70
C ALA A 15 -9.47 9.34 5.30
N ARG A 16 -10.24 8.59 4.51
CA ARG A 16 -9.89 8.27 3.12
C ARG A 16 -9.79 9.51 2.23
N ARG A 17 -10.71 10.46 2.41
CA ARG A 17 -10.68 11.74 1.69
C ARG A 17 -9.45 12.56 2.07
N ASP A 18 -9.11 12.63 3.36
CA ASP A 18 -7.91 13.32 3.85
C ASP A 18 -6.63 12.75 3.22
N ILE A 19 -6.50 11.42 3.20
CA ILE A 19 -5.40 10.72 2.52
C ILE A 19 -5.38 11.07 1.04
N LYS A 20 -6.52 11.01 0.33
CA LYS A 20 -6.53 11.26 -1.11
C LYS A 20 -6.21 12.73 -1.46
N ALA A 21 -6.67 13.67 -0.64
CA ALA A 21 -6.58 15.09 -0.92
C ALA A 21 -5.19 15.68 -0.62
N ASN A 22 -4.44 15.11 0.33
CA ASN A 22 -3.14 15.64 0.74
C ASN A 22 -2.04 14.57 0.58
N PRO A 23 -1.11 14.72 -0.38
CA PRO A 23 0.04 13.83 -0.56
C PRO A 23 0.91 13.65 0.69
N ASP A 24 0.99 14.67 1.55
CA ASP A 24 1.79 14.62 2.76
C ASP A 24 1.06 13.95 3.94
N MET A 25 -0.25 13.70 3.81
CA MET A 25 -1.04 13.06 4.85
C MET A 25 -0.60 11.61 5.05
N VAL A 26 -0.13 11.28 6.25
CA VAL A 26 0.15 9.90 6.66
C VAL A 26 -1.11 9.24 7.24
N ALA A 27 -1.24 7.93 7.06
CA ALA A 27 -2.44 7.19 7.46
C ALA A 27 -2.81 7.40 8.94
N ARG A 28 -1.80 7.39 9.83
CA ARG A 28 -2.00 7.58 11.27
C ARG A 28 -2.72 8.90 11.59
N THR A 29 -2.27 10.01 11.00
CA THR A 29 -2.88 11.33 11.19
C THR A 29 -4.32 11.36 10.69
N ALA A 30 -4.60 10.75 9.53
CA ALA A 30 -5.96 10.68 9.00
C ALA A 30 -6.91 9.82 9.88
N ILE A 31 -6.40 8.72 10.44
CA ILE A 31 -7.12 7.85 11.38
C ILE A 31 -7.46 8.59 12.67
N GLU A 32 -6.45 9.22 13.29
CA GLU A 32 -6.60 9.96 14.56
C GLU A 32 -7.54 11.15 14.37
N ARG A 33 -7.38 11.93 13.28
CA ARG A 33 -8.21 13.10 13.01
C ARG A 33 -9.70 12.79 12.82
N ASN A 34 -10.02 11.58 12.37
CA ASN A 34 -11.38 11.18 12.04
C ASN A 34 -11.94 10.11 13.00
N ASP A 35 -11.29 9.86 14.14
CA ASP A 35 -11.72 8.90 15.18
C ASP A 35 -12.03 7.49 14.64
N VAL A 36 -11.19 6.99 13.73
CA VAL A 36 -11.39 5.66 13.15
C VAL A 36 -10.89 4.58 14.12
N ASP A 37 -11.78 4.04 14.93
CA ASP A 37 -11.43 3.05 15.97
C ASP A 37 -11.42 1.60 15.47
N ASN A 38 -12.11 1.31 14.36
CA ASN A 38 -12.23 -0.05 13.85
C ASN A 38 -10.87 -0.54 13.27
N PRO A 39 -10.25 -1.61 13.80
CA PRO A 39 -8.92 -2.04 13.36
C PRO A 39 -8.85 -2.46 11.88
N PHE A 40 -9.94 -3.02 11.36
CA PHE A 40 -10.01 -3.39 9.95
C PHE A 40 -10.03 -2.15 9.04
N ALA A 41 -10.79 -1.11 9.43
CA ALA A 41 -10.81 0.17 8.72
C ALA A 41 -9.43 0.86 8.77
N GLN A 42 -8.76 0.83 9.92
CA GLN A 42 -7.40 1.36 10.04
C GLN A 42 -6.43 0.67 9.08
N ASN A 43 -6.45 -0.67 8.99
CA ASN A 43 -5.61 -1.42 8.06
C ASN A 43 -5.87 -1.05 6.59
N ILE A 44 -7.13 -0.86 6.21
CA ILE A 44 -7.50 -0.40 4.86
C ILE A 44 -6.92 1.00 4.59
N LEU A 45 -7.02 1.93 5.54
CA LEU A 45 -6.51 3.29 5.38
C LEU A 45 -4.98 3.32 5.26
N LYS A 46 -4.27 2.54 6.08
CA LYS A 46 -2.82 2.34 5.98
C LYS A 46 -2.41 1.80 4.61
N GLU A 47 -3.11 0.76 4.14
CA GLU A 47 -2.87 0.19 2.80
C GLU A 47 -3.10 1.24 1.69
N GLN A 48 -4.19 2.00 1.77
CA GLN A 48 -4.52 3.00 0.76
C GLN A 48 -3.50 4.13 0.69
N ALA A 49 -3.04 4.63 1.84
CA ALA A 49 -2.02 5.66 1.89
C ALA A 49 -0.69 5.16 1.29
N ALA A 50 -0.25 3.95 1.66
CA ALA A 50 0.96 3.35 1.10
C ALA A 50 0.85 3.14 -0.43
N LYS A 51 -0.28 2.63 -0.92
CA LYS A 51 -0.53 2.48 -2.37
C LYS A 51 -0.49 3.82 -3.12
N ARG A 52 -0.99 4.89 -2.50
CA ARG A 52 -0.95 6.24 -3.07
C ARG A 52 0.49 6.75 -3.16
N ASP A 53 1.31 6.52 -2.14
CA ASP A 53 2.71 6.92 -2.13
C ASP A 53 3.52 6.15 -3.21
N ILE A 54 3.26 4.85 -3.38
CA ILE A 54 3.89 4.02 -4.42
C ILE A 54 3.50 4.48 -5.82
N LYS A 55 2.24 4.86 -6.03
CA LYS A 55 1.79 5.44 -7.30
C LYS A 55 2.47 6.77 -7.60
N ALA A 56 2.84 7.52 -6.56
CA ALA A 56 3.64 8.75 -6.69
C ALA A 56 5.15 8.49 -6.87
N GLY A 57 5.58 7.22 -6.93
CA GLY A 57 6.97 6.84 -7.18
C GLY A 57 7.77 6.42 -5.95
N MET A 58 7.17 6.43 -4.76
CA MET A 58 7.84 5.95 -3.54
C MET A 58 8.16 4.45 -3.65
N ASP A 59 9.25 4.01 -3.00
CA ASP A 59 9.56 2.59 -2.86
C ASP A 59 8.64 1.91 -1.84
N ALA A 60 8.50 0.59 -1.94
CA ALA A 60 7.60 -0.18 -1.10
C ALA A 60 7.92 -0.05 0.40
N ARG A 61 9.22 -0.03 0.75
CA ARG A 61 9.67 -0.02 2.13
C ARG A 61 9.36 1.31 2.79
N ALA A 62 9.72 2.41 2.14
CA ALA A 62 9.39 3.76 2.61
C ALA A 62 7.88 3.96 2.73
N ALA A 63 7.09 3.46 1.77
CA ALA A 63 5.63 3.58 1.84
C ALA A 63 5.01 2.77 3.00
N ILE A 64 5.56 1.58 3.28
CA ILE A 64 5.16 0.74 4.43
C ILE A 64 5.51 1.42 5.75
N GLU A 65 6.75 1.89 5.89
CA GLU A 65 7.25 2.54 7.11
C GLU A 65 6.50 3.86 7.36
N ARG A 66 6.34 4.70 6.35
CA ARG A 66 5.64 6.00 6.44
C ARG A 66 4.19 5.88 6.90
N ASN A 67 3.52 4.78 6.55
CA ASN A 67 2.09 4.59 6.83
C ASN A 67 1.81 3.52 7.89
N ASP A 68 2.83 3.13 8.67
CA ASP A 68 2.74 2.16 9.76
C ASP A 68 2.02 0.86 9.34
N VAL A 69 2.25 0.40 8.10
CA VAL A 69 1.65 -0.84 7.61
C VAL A 69 2.32 -1.99 8.33
N ASP A 70 1.57 -2.69 9.18
CA ASP A 70 2.02 -3.79 10.04
C ASP A 70 1.51 -5.15 9.54
N HIS A 71 0.31 -5.19 8.97
CA HIS A 71 -0.32 -6.43 8.55
C HIS A 71 0.51 -7.14 7.44
N PRO A 72 0.96 -8.39 7.66
CA PRO A 72 1.84 -9.09 6.72
C PRO A 72 1.25 -9.25 5.32
N GLY A 73 -0.06 -9.49 5.22
CA GLY A 73 -0.76 -9.58 3.94
C GLY A 73 -0.69 -8.27 3.16
N THR A 74 -0.86 -7.15 3.85
CA THR A 74 -0.82 -5.80 3.27
C THR A 74 0.58 -5.43 2.81
N ARG A 75 1.61 -5.73 3.62
CA ARG A 75 3.02 -5.55 3.22
C ARG A 75 3.34 -6.32 1.95
N ASN A 76 2.94 -7.59 1.88
CA ASN A 76 3.15 -8.43 0.69
C ASN A 76 2.43 -7.89 -0.55
N SER A 77 1.19 -7.42 -0.40
CA SER A 77 0.41 -6.76 -1.45
C SER A 77 1.12 -5.52 -1.99
N ILE A 78 1.63 -4.67 -1.10
CA ILE A 78 2.39 -3.45 -1.43
C ILE A 78 3.70 -3.78 -2.17
N SER A 79 4.50 -4.70 -1.64
CA SER A 79 5.76 -5.11 -2.26
C SER A 79 5.53 -5.70 -3.65
N LEU A 80 4.49 -6.52 -3.83
CA LEU A 80 4.12 -7.06 -5.15
C LEU A 80 3.72 -5.95 -6.13
N GLN A 81 2.89 -5.00 -5.71
CA GLN A 81 2.48 -3.89 -6.59
C GLN A 81 3.66 -3.04 -7.04
N THR A 82 4.59 -2.76 -6.13
CA THR A 82 5.79 -1.97 -6.44
C THR A 82 6.72 -2.71 -7.39
N ALA A 83 6.92 -4.02 -7.16
CA ALA A 83 7.71 -4.84 -8.08
C ALA A 83 7.09 -4.91 -9.48
N LYS A 84 5.75 -5.07 -9.58
CA LYS A 84 5.04 -5.02 -10.87
C LYS A 84 5.24 -3.69 -11.60
N ARG A 85 5.18 -2.57 -10.87
CA ARG A 85 5.47 -1.23 -11.43
C ARG A 85 6.89 -1.17 -11.98
N ASP A 86 7.87 -1.61 -11.20
CA ASP A 86 9.28 -1.56 -11.60
C ASP A 86 9.56 -2.47 -12.81
N ILE A 87 8.97 -3.67 -12.86
CA ILE A 87 9.04 -4.58 -14.01
C ILE A 87 8.44 -3.92 -15.26
N ASN A 88 7.24 -3.34 -15.16
CA ASN A 88 6.60 -2.64 -16.28
C ASN A 88 7.40 -1.42 -16.77
N ALA A 89 8.23 -0.83 -15.91
CA ALA A 89 9.15 0.25 -16.26
C ALA A 89 10.49 -0.27 -16.86
N GLY A 90 10.61 -1.57 -17.14
CA GLY A 90 11.84 -2.19 -17.67
C GLY A 90 12.92 -2.45 -16.60
N MET A 91 12.60 -2.26 -15.32
CA MET A 91 13.53 -2.39 -14.18
C MET A 91 13.43 -3.76 -13.51
N ALA A 92 13.11 -4.81 -14.26
CA ALA A 92 12.80 -6.15 -13.76
C ALA A 92 13.92 -6.74 -12.88
N ARG A 93 15.20 -6.56 -13.29
CA ARG A 93 16.37 -7.01 -12.51
C ARG A 93 16.46 -6.37 -11.12
N ILE A 94 16.06 -5.11 -11.00
CA ILE A 94 16.24 -4.31 -9.78
C ILE A 94 14.96 -4.36 -8.89
N ALA A 95 13.82 -4.74 -9.45
CA ALA A 95 12.53 -4.81 -8.77
C ALA A 95 12.51 -5.76 -7.54
N LEU A 96 13.30 -6.84 -7.55
CA LEU A 96 13.41 -7.77 -6.42
C LEU A 96 14.25 -7.19 -5.28
N GLU A 97 15.35 -6.53 -5.61
CA GLU A 97 16.31 -5.96 -4.65
C GLU A 97 15.75 -4.72 -3.95
N ARG A 98 15.03 -3.85 -4.68
CA ARG A 98 14.49 -2.59 -4.14
C ARG A 98 13.26 -2.76 -3.25
N ASN A 99 12.46 -3.80 -3.47
CA ASN A 99 11.14 -3.90 -2.84
C ASN A 99 11.08 -4.83 -1.62
N ALA A 100 12.25 -5.29 -1.14
CA ALA A 100 12.40 -6.17 0.02
C ALA A 100 11.43 -7.38 -0.01
N VAL A 101 11.22 -7.93 -1.21
CA VAL A 101 10.24 -9.00 -1.43
C VAL A 101 10.77 -10.27 -0.78
N ASN A 102 10.31 -10.58 0.42
CA ASN A 102 10.75 -11.75 1.19
C ASN A 102 9.81 -12.96 1.05
N ASN A 103 8.64 -12.79 0.44
CA ASN A 103 7.68 -13.86 0.20
C ASN A 103 8.06 -14.67 -1.06
N PRO A 104 8.32 -15.99 -0.95
CA PRO A 104 8.73 -16.81 -2.08
C PRO A 104 7.71 -16.85 -3.23
N ARG A 105 6.40 -16.82 -2.94
CA ARG A 105 5.36 -16.77 -3.98
C ARG A 105 5.41 -15.46 -4.75
N THR A 106 5.61 -14.35 -4.03
CA THR A 106 5.75 -13.03 -4.63
C THR A 106 7.01 -12.95 -5.50
N GLN A 107 8.15 -13.47 -5.01
CA GLN A 107 9.39 -13.55 -5.79
C GLN A 107 9.22 -14.38 -7.07
N ASN A 108 8.55 -15.54 -6.99
CA ASN A 108 8.31 -16.39 -8.15
C ASN A 108 7.42 -15.71 -9.20
N SER A 109 6.35 -15.03 -8.77
CA SER A 109 5.47 -14.29 -9.68
C SER A 109 6.20 -13.14 -10.39
N ILE A 110 7.11 -12.46 -9.68
CA ILE A 110 7.95 -11.39 -10.25
C ILE A 110 8.93 -11.96 -11.28
N ARG A 111 9.63 -13.06 -10.94
CA ARG A 111 10.58 -13.72 -11.84
C ARG A 111 9.89 -14.21 -13.12
N GLN A 112 8.69 -14.76 -13.00
CA GLN A 112 7.91 -15.21 -14.15
C GLN A 112 7.52 -14.04 -15.07
N GLN A 113 7.00 -12.93 -14.53
CA GLN A 113 6.66 -11.76 -15.32
C GLN A 113 7.88 -11.08 -15.97
N ALA A 114 9.02 -11.05 -15.27
CA ALA A 114 10.27 -10.57 -15.84
C ALA A 114 10.69 -11.41 -17.06
N ALA A 115 10.62 -12.75 -16.94
CA ALA A 115 10.95 -13.66 -18.03
C ALA A 115 10.00 -13.55 -19.24
N GLU A 116 8.70 -13.29 -19.00
CA GLU A 116 7.72 -13.07 -20.07
C GLU A 116 8.00 -11.79 -20.87
N LEU A 117 8.52 -10.74 -20.24
CA LEU A 117 8.86 -9.47 -20.90
C LEU A 117 10.23 -9.48 -21.59
N GLU A 118 11.12 -10.40 -21.19
CA GLU A 118 12.44 -10.61 -21.81
C GLU A 118 12.41 -11.68 -22.92
N ALA A 119 11.25 -12.30 -23.20
CA ALA A 119 11.09 -13.26 -24.28
C ALA A 119 11.05 -12.55 -25.65
N PRO A 120 11.86 -12.99 -26.64
CA PRO A 120 11.99 -12.36 -27.95
C PRO A 120 10.77 -12.51 -28.86
#